data_AF-A0A9D0P246-F1
#
_entry.id   AF-A0A9D0P246-F1
#
_cell.length_a   1.000
_cell.length_b   1.000
_cell.length_c   1.000
_cell.angle_alpha   90.00
_cell.angle_beta   90.00
_cell.angle_gamma   90.00
#
_symmetry.space_group_name_H-M   'P 1'
#
loop_
_entity.id
_entity.type
_entity.pdbx_description
1 polymer ?
#
loop_
_entity_poly.entity_id
_entity_poly.type
_entity_poly.pdbx_seq_one_letter_code
_entity_poly.pdbx_strand_id
1 'polypeptide(L)' 'LSIAFNTSSESWLNQQIQYDLWQAEQHRKELQVKRLSAA' A
#
# COMPACT_ATOMS: atom_id res chain seq x y z
N LEU A 1 15.80 2.15 9.57
CA LEU A 1 15.02 1.29 10.48
C LEU A 1 15.61 -0.12 10.60
N SER A 2 15.91 -0.80 9.49
CA SER A 2 16.47 -2.16 9.46
C SER A 2 17.71 -2.36 10.34
N ILE A 3 18.70 -1.47 10.23
CA ILE A 3 19.94 -1.53 11.04
C ILE A 3 19.67 -1.20 12.51
N ALA A 4 18.78 -0.24 12.78
CA ALA A 4 18.48 0.23 14.13
C ALA A 4 17.62 -0.75 14.95
N PHE A 5 16.77 -1.54 14.29
CA PHE A 5 15.84 -2.48 14.91
C PHE A 5 16.16 -3.95 14.60
N ASN A 6 17.29 -4.22 13.96
CA ASN A 6 17.73 -5.56 13.56
C ASN A 6 16.66 -6.34 12.77
N THR A 7 15.92 -5.65 11.90
CA THR A 7 14.91 -6.26 11.01
C THR A 7 15.37 -6.19 9.54
N SER A 8 14.68 -6.89 8.64
CA SER A 8 14.94 -6.74 7.21
C SER A 8 14.33 -5.45 6.66
N SER A 9 14.99 -4.85 5.68
CA SER A 9 14.45 -3.70 4.93
C SER A 9 13.16 -4.06 4.19
N GLU A 10 13.03 -5.30 3.74
CA GLU A 10 11.82 -5.83 3.12
C GLU A 10 10.62 -5.84 4.08
N SER A 11 10.83 -6.18 5.36
CA SER A 11 9.75 -6.14 6.37
C SER A 11 9.21 -4.73 6.55
N TRP A 12 10.08 -3.72 6.60
CA TRP A 12 9.66 -2.32 6.68
C TRP A 12 8.95 -1.84 5.42
N LEU A 13 9.47 -2.23 4.25
CA LEU A 13 8.85 -1.88 2.97
C LEU A 13 7.44 -2.47 2.88
N ASN A 14 7.28 -3.74 3.28
CA ASN A 14 5.98 -4.40 3.31
C ASN A 14 5.01 -3.69 4.27
N GLN A 15 5.46 -3.28 5.46
CA GLN A 15 4.62 -2.52 6.39
C GLN A 15 4.16 -1.19 5.79
N GLN A 16 5.06 -0.45 5.13
CA GLN A 16 4.72 0.82 4.49
C GLN A 16 3.71 0.63 3.36
N ILE A 17 3.94 -0.35 2.48
CA ILE A 17 3.04 -0.65 1.36
C ILE A 17 1.64 -1.02 1.87
N GLN A 18 1.54 -1.81 2.93
CA GLN A 18 0.23 -2.18 3.51
C GLN A 18 -0.48 -0.96 4.12
N TYR A 19 0.26 -0.08 4.80
CA TYR A 19 -0.30 1.15 5.35
C TYR A 19 -0.80 2.09 4.25
N ASP A 20 -0.01 2.30 3.20
CA ASP A 20 -0.36 3.15 2.07
C ASP A 20 -1.60 2.61 1.33
N LEU A 21 -1.68 1.28 1.15
CA LEU A 21 -2.85 0.63 0.57
C LEU A 21 -4.10 0.85 1.44
N TRP A 22 -3.98 0.68 2.76
CA TRP A 22 -5.09 0.89 3.67
C TRP A 22 -5.61 2.34 3.62
N GLN A 23 -4.70 3.31 3.59
CA GLN A 23 -5.03 4.72 3.40
C GLN A 23 -5.74 4.98 2.07
N ALA A 24 -5.22 4.44 0.96
CA ALA A 24 -5.83 4.56 -0.36
C ALA A 24 -7.24 3.94 -0.41
N GLU A 25 -7.45 2.82 0.26
CA GLU A 25 -8.77 2.18 0.35
C GLU A 25 -9.79 3.03 1.13
N GLN A 26 -9.37 3.82 2.13
CA GLN A 26 -10.30 4.74 2.82
C GLN A 26 -10.89 5.78 1.88
N HIS A 27 -10.08 6.27 0.94
CA HIS A 27 -10.47 7.28 -0.06
C HIS A 27 -10.94 6.67 -1.39
N ARG A 28 -11.09 5.35 -1.46
CA ARG A 28 -11.43 4.64 -2.70
C ARG A 28 -12.73 5.12 -3.34
N LYS A 29 -13.70 5.61 -2.56
CA LYS A 29 -14.97 6.14 -3.08
C LYS A 29 -14.82 7.47 -3.81
N GLU A 30 -13.76 8.23 -3.51
CA GLU A 30 -13.41 9.47 -4.21
C GLU A 30 -12.77 9.15 -5.57
N LEU A 31 -12.08 8.02 -5.64
CA LEU A 31 -11.54 7.47 -6.88
C LEU A 31 -12.68 6.82 -7.67
N GLN A 32 -13.29 7.55 -8.61
CA GLN A 32 -14.35 7.06 -9.51
C GLN A 32 -13.81 6.09 -10.58
N VAL A 33 -13.03 5.08 -10.18
CA VAL A 33 -12.39 4.12 -11.08
C VAL A 33 -13.45 3.22 -11.69
N LYS A 34 -13.62 3.31 -13.01
CA LYS A 34 -14.48 2.41 -13.78
C LYS A 34 -13.65 1.21 -14.25
N ARG A 35 -14.15 -0.01 -14.01
CA ARG A 35 -13.55 -1.22 -14.58
C ARG A 35 -13.70 -1.15 -16.10
N LEU A 36 -12.58 -1.10 -16.81
CA LEU A 36 -12.58 -1.22 -18.27
C LEU A 36 -12.81 -2.70 -18.62
N SER A 37 -13.81 -3.00 -19.46
CA SER A 37 -13.92 -4.35 -20.04
C SER A 37 -12.99 -4.45 -21.24
N ALA A 38 -12.26 -5.56 -21.34
CA ALA A 38 -11.58 -5.91 -22.58
C ALA A 38 -12.64 -6.19 -23.66
N ALA A 39 -12.38 -5.71 -24.88
CA ALA A 39 -13.23 -5.90 -26.07
C ALA A 39 -13.05 -7.31 -26.67
#